data_AF-A0A923XNQ9-F1
#
_entry.id   AF-A0A923XNQ9-F1
#
_cell.length_a   1.000
_cell.length_b   1.000
_cell.length_c   1.000
_cell.angle_alpha   90.00
_cell.angle_beta   90.00
_cell.angle_gamma   90.00
#
_symmetry.space_group_name_H-M   'P 1'
#
loop_
_entity.id
_entity.type
_entity.pdbx_description
1 polymer ?
#
loop_
_entity_poly.entity_id
_entity_poly.type
_entity_poly.pdbx_seq_one_letter_code
_entity_poly.pdbx_strand_id
1 'polypeptide(L)'
;MSGIPLNNNQTILNSWNTNKTDKGLTLNEIKNAADTNKDGKLTTDELKSKGLSDSQSSKIINTINTIDIKDKFFSKIGIKTDSGQRVIVKLFEMDEKALPGGSEAISVTDIQQGHRPTCYLLGATSALTHQRPQDIMKLIEKNNDGTYTVTFPGLPETKKVNVPIVTPLGIIPFAQPKIEIKNANKITVQPPTAEELKNYTHKGLNNSTWVAIVDKAYNQYCQNYGVKANYIPSYPQEKASDYGMPWEGVQALTGNKTEHYMVDLTRDSKMLNNIKEALDDKRIVVACTIGKGDTKPEKGELRMSNAHVFGIMGVDTKNKTITVRDPYGQVQYMGDNKKLIDDRSKDGFLVLGMDKFNKYFTDLVIETKNKL
;
A
#
# COMPACT_ATOMS: atom_id res chain seq x y z
N MET A 1 -15.74 -26.86 22.69
CA MET A 1 -14.82 -25.88 22.08
C MET A 1 -14.67 -24.72 23.05
N SER A 2 -13.64 -24.74 23.89
CA SER A 2 -13.31 -23.65 24.81
C SER A 2 -12.65 -22.53 24.01
N GLY A 3 -13.28 -21.34 23.97
CA GLY A 3 -12.70 -20.16 23.36
C GLY A 3 -11.33 -19.86 23.98
N ILE A 4 -10.31 -19.71 23.14
CA ILE A 4 -8.96 -19.35 23.57
C ILE A 4 -9.00 -17.89 24.05
N PRO A 5 -8.32 -17.51 25.16
CA PRO A 5 -8.42 -16.17 25.70
C PRO A 5 -7.88 -15.15 24.68
N LEU A 6 -8.66 -14.09 24.43
CA LEU A 6 -8.12 -12.87 23.83
C LEU A 6 -6.87 -12.47 24.62
N ASN A 7 -5.85 -11.93 23.95
CA ASN A 7 -4.74 -11.32 24.70
C ASN A 7 -5.33 -10.28 25.68
N ASN A 8 -4.80 -10.18 26.90
CA ASN A 8 -5.38 -9.31 27.95
C ASN A 8 -5.57 -7.85 27.49
N ASN A 9 -4.75 -7.40 26.53
CA ASN A 9 -4.77 -6.03 26.01
C ASN A 9 -6.00 -5.74 25.15
N GLN A 10 -6.40 -6.71 24.32
CA GLN A 10 -7.58 -6.61 23.47
C GLN A 10 -8.84 -6.52 24.32
N THR A 11 -8.91 -7.31 25.39
CA THR A 11 -10.03 -7.29 26.33
C THR A 11 -10.17 -5.93 27.01
N ILE A 12 -9.04 -5.33 27.42
CA ILE A 12 -9.03 -4.02 28.09
C ILE A 12 -9.46 -2.92 27.13
N LEU A 13 -8.88 -2.83 25.93
CA LEU A 13 -9.24 -1.76 24.98
C LEU A 13 -10.65 -1.97 24.41
N ASN A 14 -11.07 -3.20 24.15
CA ASN A 14 -12.46 -3.49 23.76
C ASN A 14 -13.45 -3.13 24.87
N SER A 15 -13.06 -3.19 26.15
CA SER A 15 -13.91 -2.74 27.25
C SER A 15 -14.15 -1.22 27.26
N TRP A 16 -13.28 -0.42 26.63
CA TRP A 16 -13.45 1.02 26.49
C TRP A 16 -14.30 1.39 25.27
N ASN A 17 -14.49 0.45 24.33
CA ASN A 17 -15.34 0.61 23.15
C ASN A 17 -16.81 0.43 23.53
N THR A 18 -17.36 1.46 24.15
CA THR A 18 -18.76 1.52 24.62
C THR A 18 -19.77 1.27 23.51
N ASN A 19 -19.41 1.63 22.27
CA ASN A 19 -20.24 1.42 21.08
C ASN A 19 -20.09 0.02 20.46
N LYS A 20 -19.16 -0.82 20.97
CA LYS A 20 -18.85 -2.18 20.49
C LYS A 20 -18.69 -2.28 18.96
N THR A 21 -18.15 -1.24 18.33
CA THR A 21 -17.97 -1.26 16.88
C THR A 21 -16.63 -1.90 16.52
N ASP A 22 -16.59 -2.70 15.46
CA ASP A 22 -15.34 -3.27 14.92
C ASP A 22 -14.42 -2.20 14.31
N LYS A 23 -14.72 -0.90 14.49
CA LYS A 23 -14.00 0.21 13.88
C LYS A 23 -12.80 0.67 14.71
N GLY A 24 -12.61 0.17 15.93
CA GLY A 24 -11.58 0.64 16.87
C GLY A 24 -12.04 1.89 17.63
N LEU A 25 -11.20 2.38 18.56
CA LEU A 25 -11.50 3.56 19.39
C LEU A 25 -10.94 4.83 18.80
N THR A 26 -11.74 5.89 18.76
CA THR A 26 -11.33 7.24 18.39
C THR A 26 -10.55 7.95 19.50
N LEU A 27 -9.85 9.05 19.17
CA LEU A 27 -9.18 9.90 20.17
C LEU A 27 -10.14 10.34 21.29
N ASN A 28 -11.35 10.76 20.91
CA ASN A 28 -12.35 11.20 21.87
C ASN A 28 -12.82 10.06 22.76
N GLU A 29 -13.02 8.85 22.21
CA GLU A 29 -13.39 7.69 23.01
C GLU A 29 -12.30 7.28 23.99
N ILE A 30 -11.01 7.35 23.60
CA ILE A 30 -9.88 7.09 24.51
C ILE A 30 -9.83 8.14 25.62
N LYS A 31 -9.91 9.44 25.28
CA LYS A 31 -9.93 10.51 26.28
C LYS A 31 -11.10 10.33 27.24
N ASN A 32 -12.31 10.13 26.74
CA ASN A 32 -13.50 9.91 27.59
C ASN A 32 -13.38 8.67 28.49
N ALA A 33 -12.70 7.61 28.04
CA ALA A 33 -12.55 6.38 28.82
C ALA A 33 -11.43 6.44 29.87
N ALA A 34 -10.34 7.16 29.58
CA ALA A 34 -9.10 7.10 30.35
C ALA A 34 -8.70 8.41 31.03
N ASP A 35 -9.14 9.58 30.57
CA ASP A 35 -8.90 10.88 31.22
C ASP A 35 -9.80 10.99 32.46
N THR A 36 -9.26 10.56 33.60
CA THR A 36 -10.02 10.43 34.85
C THR A 36 -10.17 11.77 35.56
N ASN A 37 -9.20 12.67 35.38
CA ASN A 37 -9.21 13.99 36.02
C ASN A 37 -9.93 15.06 35.16
N LYS A 38 -10.27 14.74 33.90
CA LYS A 38 -10.96 15.58 32.92
C LYS A 38 -10.18 16.84 32.55
N ASP A 39 -8.86 16.78 32.57
CA ASP A 39 -7.99 17.92 32.22
C ASP A 39 -7.69 18.00 30.70
N GLY A 40 -8.17 17.02 29.92
CA GLY A 40 -8.02 16.93 28.48
C GLY A 40 -6.69 16.30 28.03
N LYS A 41 -5.83 15.89 28.97
CA LYS A 41 -4.54 15.24 28.76
C LYS A 41 -4.60 13.83 29.31
N LEU A 42 -3.95 12.90 28.62
CA LEU A 42 -3.81 11.53 29.08
C LEU A 42 -2.43 11.34 29.69
N THR A 43 -2.40 10.79 30.90
CA THR A 43 -1.16 10.40 31.58
C THR A 43 -0.93 8.90 31.49
N THR A 44 0.33 8.48 31.74
CA THR A 44 0.65 7.05 31.78
C THR A 44 -0.10 6.36 32.93
N ASP A 45 -0.25 7.04 34.06
CA ASP A 45 -0.87 6.47 35.25
C ASP A 45 -2.37 6.25 35.06
N GLU A 46 -3.03 7.15 34.34
CA GLU A 46 -4.43 6.99 33.93
C GLU A 46 -4.63 5.78 33.03
N LEU A 47 -3.78 5.63 32.01
CA LEU A 47 -3.82 4.48 31.11
C LEU A 47 -3.49 3.17 31.83
N LYS A 48 -2.53 3.18 32.75
CA LYS A 48 -2.20 2.04 33.63
C LYS A 48 -3.33 1.68 34.59
N SER A 49 -4.02 2.68 35.15
CA SER A 49 -5.18 2.45 36.03
C SER A 49 -6.30 1.70 35.32
N LYS A 50 -6.33 1.79 33.98
CA LYS A 50 -7.25 1.07 33.11
C LYS A 50 -6.69 -0.27 32.60
N GLY A 51 -5.53 -0.70 33.11
CA GLY A 51 -4.92 -2.02 32.87
C GLY A 51 -3.87 -2.08 31.77
N LEU A 52 -3.47 -0.95 31.17
CA LEU A 52 -2.40 -0.94 30.18
C LEU A 52 -1.00 -1.01 30.82
N SER A 53 -0.05 -1.64 30.14
CA SER A 53 1.36 -1.60 30.55
C SER A 53 2.00 -0.24 30.27
N ASP A 54 3.18 -0.01 30.85
CA ASP A 54 3.99 1.21 30.65
C ASP A 54 4.32 1.47 29.18
N SER A 55 4.72 0.42 28.45
CA SER A 55 5.04 0.50 27.03
C SER A 55 3.81 0.90 26.20
N GLN A 56 2.65 0.31 26.49
CA GLN A 56 1.39 0.64 25.81
C GLN A 56 0.93 2.06 26.11
N SER A 57 0.99 2.45 27.38
CA SER A 57 0.59 3.78 27.84
C SER A 57 1.45 4.86 27.17
N SER A 58 2.77 4.63 27.11
CA SER A 58 3.71 5.56 26.47
C SER A 58 3.47 5.69 24.97
N LYS A 59 3.19 4.58 24.28
CA LYS A 59 2.83 4.60 22.85
C LYS A 59 1.56 5.40 22.57
N ILE A 60 0.50 5.15 23.34
CA ILE A 60 -0.77 5.90 23.21
C ILE A 60 -0.54 7.40 23.38
N ILE A 61 0.17 7.79 24.44
CA ILE A 61 0.46 9.21 24.71
C ILE A 61 1.27 9.84 23.59
N ASN A 62 2.29 9.16 23.07
CA ASN A 62 3.10 9.67 21.96
C ASN A 62 2.30 9.85 20.67
N THR A 63 1.42 8.89 20.33
CA THR A 63 0.52 9.00 19.18
C THR A 63 -0.45 10.17 19.34
N ILE A 64 -1.05 10.32 20.53
CA ILE A 64 -1.98 11.43 20.82
C ILE A 64 -1.27 12.78 20.71
N ASN A 65 -0.09 12.92 21.30
CA ASN A 65 0.71 14.14 21.21
C ASN A 65 1.08 14.48 19.76
N THR A 66 1.40 13.47 18.95
CA THR A 66 1.73 13.65 17.52
C THR A 66 0.52 14.13 16.73
N ILE A 67 -0.67 13.58 16.99
CA ILE A 67 -1.94 14.02 16.39
C ILE A 67 -2.22 15.48 16.78
N ASP A 68 -2.15 15.81 18.08
CA ASP A 68 -2.38 17.16 18.59
C ASP A 68 -1.41 18.19 17.98
N ILE A 69 -0.14 17.84 17.78
CA ILE A 69 0.85 18.70 17.11
C ILE A 69 0.46 18.93 15.65
N LYS A 70 0.10 17.86 14.92
CA LYS A 70 -0.32 17.95 13.51
C LYS A 70 -1.58 18.80 13.37
N ASP A 71 -2.56 18.65 14.24
CA ASP A 71 -3.79 19.46 14.20
C ASP A 71 -3.53 20.93 14.50
N LYS A 72 -2.64 21.23 15.48
CA LYS A 72 -2.19 22.60 15.74
C LYS A 72 -1.46 23.19 14.53
N PHE A 73 -0.71 22.38 13.78
CA PHE A 73 -0.07 22.82 12.54
C PHE A 73 -1.11 23.08 11.43
N PHE A 74 -2.01 22.13 11.17
CA PHE A 74 -3.02 22.24 10.11
C PHE A 74 -4.02 23.37 10.36
N SER A 75 -4.45 23.57 11.61
CA SER A 75 -5.32 24.68 11.97
C SER A 75 -4.68 26.05 11.74
N LYS A 76 -3.36 26.20 12.00
CA LYS A 76 -2.61 27.44 11.72
C LYS A 76 -2.57 27.79 10.23
N ILE A 77 -2.70 26.80 9.34
CA ILE A 77 -2.74 26.99 7.89
C ILE A 77 -4.17 26.90 7.32
N GLY A 78 -5.19 26.99 8.17
CA GLY A 78 -6.60 27.06 7.75
C GLY A 78 -7.21 25.72 7.33
N ILE A 79 -6.53 24.59 7.56
CA ILE A 79 -7.03 23.26 7.26
C ILE A 79 -7.77 22.73 8.49
N LYS A 80 -9.08 22.51 8.37
CA LYS A 80 -9.87 21.83 9.40
C LYS A 80 -9.50 20.35 9.42
N THR A 81 -9.09 19.83 10.57
CA THR A 81 -8.88 18.40 10.80
C THR A 81 -10.01 17.85 11.67
N ASP A 82 -10.53 16.67 11.33
CA ASP A 82 -11.53 15.97 12.16
C ASP A 82 -10.83 14.93 13.06
N SER A 83 -9.89 15.41 13.88
CA SER A 83 -9.00 14.53 14.64
C SER A 83 -9.69 13.78 15.76
N GLY A 84 -10.80 14.31 16.28
CA GLY A 84 -11.64 13.63 17.25
C GLY A 84 -12.24 12.32 16.74
N GLN A 85 -12.40 12.16 15.42
CA GLN A 85 -12.89 10.92 14.78
C GLN A 85 -11.80 9.96 14.32
N ARG A 86 -10.51 10.30 14.50
CA ARG A 86 -9.42 9.39 14.10
C ARG A 86 -9.43 8.16 15.00
N VAL A 87 -9.61 6.99 14.41
CA VAL A 87 -9.47 5.69 15.07
C VAL A 87 -8.01 5.48 15.44
N ILE A 88 -7.74 5.35 16.74
CA ILE A 88 -6.41 5.20 17.35
C ILE A 88 -6.11 3.76 17.79
N VAL A 89 -7.10 2.93 18.14
CA VAL A 89 -6.80 1.63 18.78
C VAL A 89 -6.48 0.48 17.81
N LYS A 90 -7.05 0.45 16.60
CA LYS A 90 -6.59 -0.49 15.55
C LYS A 90 -5.12 -0.26 15.14
N LEU A 91 -4.56 0.90 15.49
CA LEU A 91 -3.17 1.27 15.16
C LEU A 91 -2.14 0.55 16.05
N PHE A 92 -2.53 0.03 17.22
CA PHE A 92 -1.65 -0.66 18.17
C PHE A 92 -1.65 -2.18 18.06
N GLU A 93 -2.57 -2.77 17.29
CA GLU A 93 -2.68 -4.22 17.07
C GLU A 93 -1.71 -4.74 16.01
N MET A 94 -1.08 -3.85 15.25
CA MET A 94 -0.13 -4.25 14.19
C MET A 94 1.26 -4.51 14.77
N ASP A 95 1.90 -5.60 14.30
CA ASP A 95 3.22 -6.04 14.73
C ASP A 95 4.24 -4.89 14.63
N GLU A 96 4.99 -4.59 15.69
CA GLU A 96 6.12 -3.65 15.62
C GLU A 96 7.14 -4.03 14.54
N LYS A 97 7.24 -5.32 14.17
CA LYS A 97 8.10 -5.77 13.07
C LYS A 97 7.49 -5.51 11.69
N ALA A 98 6.17 -5.59 11.54
CA ALA A 98 5.49 -5.26 10.29
C ALA A 98 5.40 -3.75 10.08
N LEU A 99 5.09 -3.04 11.17
CA LEU A 99 4.87 -1.60 11.24
C LEU A 99 5.49 -1.04 12.52
N PRO A 100 6.81 -0.76 12.49
CA PRO A 100 7.48 -0.10 13.62
C PRO A 100 6.92 1.32 13.78
N GLY A 101 5.94 1.48 14.67
CA GLY A 101 5.20 2.73 14.89
C GLY A 101 3.68 2.64 14.63
N GLY A 102 3.14 1.45 14.36
CA GLY A 102 1.71 1.26 14.11
C GLY A 102 1.27 1.88 12.79
N SER A 103 0.03 2.35 12.69
CA SER A 103 -0.50 2.94 11.44
C SER A 103 0.25 4.18 10.95
N GLU A 104 0.83 4.96 11.87
CA GLU A 104 1.61 6.15 11.52
C GLU A 104 2.94 5.75 10.86
N ALA A 105 3.32 4.47 10.94
CA ALA A 105 4.46 3.91 10.24
C ALA A 105 4.18 3.61 8.76
N ILE A 106 2.93 3.54 8.31
CA ILE A 106 2.64 3.35 6.88
C ILE A 106 3.00 4.63 6.15
N SER A 107 4.20 4.62 5.58
CA SER A 107 4.73 5.71 4.77
C SER A 107 4.94 5.25 3.35
N VAL A 108 4.71 6.16 2.41
CA VAL A 108 5.06 5.94 1.01
C VAL A 108 6.58 5.72 0.84
N THR A 109 7.41 6.25 1.75
CA THR A 109 8.87 6.05 1.77
C THR A 109 9.30 4.65 2.17
N ASP A 110 8.39 3.82 2.73
CA ASP A 110 8.67 2.40 2.97
C ASP A 110 8.71 1.60 1.65
N ILE A 111 8.12 2.15 0.59
CA ILE A 111 8.02 1.47 -0.71
C ILE A 111 9.29 1.79 -1.50
N GLN A 112 10.23 0.86 -1.48
CA GLN A 112 11.43 0.87 -2.30
C GLN A 112 11.54 -0.50 -2.98
N GLN A 113 11.03 -0.60 -4.20
CA GLN A 113 11.00 -1.85 -4.97
C GLN A 113 12.37 -2.51 -5.01
N GLY A 114 12.40 -3.81 -4.71
CA GLY A 114 13.61 -4.64 -4.81
C GLY A 114 13.88 -5.12 -6.23
N HIS A 115 14.46 -6.32 -6.34
CA HIS A 115 14.88 -6.90 -7.63
C HIS A 115 13.72 -7.43 -8.49
N ARG A 116 12.48 -7.45 -7.97
CA ARG A 116 11.32 -7.95 -8.70
C ARG A 116 10.66 -6.87 -9.55
N PRO A 117 10.22 -7.17 -10.78
CA PRO A 117 9.51 -6.24 -11.66
C PRO A 117 8.01 -6.15 -11.29
N THR A 118 7.71 -5.78 -10.05
CA THR A 118 6.36 -5.59 -9.48
C THR A 118 5.96 -4.11 -9.40
N CYS A 119 6.56 -3.26 -10.25
CA CYS A 119 6.37 -1.81 -10.24
C CYS A 119 4.90 -1.39 -10.40
N TYR A 120 4.09 -2.13 -11.16
CA TYR A 120 2.66 -1.86 -11.30
C TYR A 120 1.90 -1.98 -9.98
N LEU A 121 2.21 -3.00 -9.18
CA LEU A 121 1.65 -3.17 -7.85
C LEU A 121 2.19 -2.09 -6.91
N LEU A 122 3.51 -1.90 -6.87
CA LEU A 122 4.15 -0.97 -5.92
C LEU A 122 3.92 0.52 -6.24
N GLY A 123 3.72 0.86 -7.52
CA GLY A 123 3.28 2.19 -7.95
C GLY A 123 1.85 2.48 -7.51
N ALA A 124 0.94 1.49 -7.64
CA ALA A 124 -0.41 1.58 -7.10
C ALA A 124 -0.43 1.62 -5.57
N THR A 125 0.39 0.79 -4.90
CA THR A 125 0.60 0.84 -3.45
C THR A 125 1.10 2.21 -3.03
N SER A 126 2.02 2.84 -3.77
CA SER A 126 2.52 4.19 -3.46
C SER A 126 1.38 5.22 -3.50
N ALA A 127 0.55 5.18 -4.55
CA ALA A 127 -0.59 6.07 -4.67
C ALA A 127 -1.65 5.83 -3.57
N LEU A 128 -1.91 4.55 -3.24
CA LEU A 128 -2.86 4.18 -2.18
C LEU A 128 -2.35 4.58 -0.80
N THR A 129 -1.09 4.33 -0.47
CA THR A 129 -0.49 4.77 0.78
C THR A 129 -0.53 6.29 0.92
N HIS A 130 -0.30 7.03 -0.16
CA HIS A 130 -0.34 8.48 -0.12
C HIS A 130 -1.77 9.03 0.07
N GLN A 131 -2.75 8.50 -0.67
CA GLN A 131 -4.13 9.02 -0.65
C GLN A 131 -4.99 8.46 0.49
N ARG A 132 -4.82 7.18 0.80
CA ARG A 132 -5.66 6.41 1.73
C ARG A 132 -4.82 5.38 2.52
N PRO A 133 -3.84 5.81 3.35
CA PRO A 133 -2.97 4.88 4.09
C PRO A 133 -3.74 3.90 4.98
N GLN A 134 -4.93 4.29 5.45
CA GLN A 134 -5.82 3.42 6.22
C GLN A 134 -6.34 2.20 5.45
N ASP A 135 -6.38 2.27 4.12
CA ASP A 135 -6.82 1.12 3.32
C ASP A 135 -5.73 0.06 3.28
N ILE A 136 -4.44 0.42 3.31
CA ILE A 136 -3.32 -0.53 3.44
C ILE A 136 -3.43 -1.33 4.74
N MET A 137 -3.78 -0.68 5.84
CA MET A 137 -3.99 -1.37 7.12
C MET A 137 -5.08 -2.44 7.03
N LYS A 138 -6.16 -2.14 6.31
CA LYS A 138 -7.27 -3.09 6.13
C LYS A 138 -6.89 -4.27 5.25
N LEU A 139 -5.84 -4.13 4.43
CA LEU A 139 -5.34 -5.26 3.63
C LEU A 139 -4.67 -6.30 4.51
N ILE A 140 -3.99 -5.92 5.60
CA ILE A 140 -3.07 -6.79 6.34
C ILE A 140 -3.62 -7.12 7.73
N GLU A 141 -3.90 -8.39 7.96
CA GLU A 141 -4.28 -8.94 9.25
C GLU A 141 -3.14 -9.80 9.80
N LYS A 142 -2.72 -9.58 11.05
CA LYS A 142 -1.77 -10.45 11.73
C LYS A 142 -2.53 -11.61 12.39
N ASN A 143 -2.05 -12.83 12.19
CA ASN A 143 -2.61 -14.03 12.82
C ASN A 143 -1.88 -14.36 14.13
N ASN A 144 -2.55 -15.11 15.01
CA ASN A 144 -1.99 -15.52 16.31
C ASN A 144 -0.77 -16.45 16.20
N ASP A 145 -0.60 -17.14 15.07
CA ASP A 145 0.52 -18.04 14.79
C ASP A 145 1.75 -17.32 14.22
N GLY A 146 1.72 -15.99 14.11
CA GLY A 146 2.80 -15.17 13.58
C GLY A 146 2.79 -15.00 12.06
N THR A 147 1.81 -15.57 11.36
CA THR A 147 1.58 -15.31 9.93
C THR A 147 0.79 -14.04 9.69
N TYR A 148 0.70 -13.62 8.43
CA TYR A 148 -0.11 -12.49 7.98
C TYR A 148 -1.09 -12.92 6.91
N THR A 149 -2.35 -12.53 7.04
CA THR A 149 -3.37 -12.66 5.99
C THR A 149 -3.49 -11.33 5.26
N VAL A 150 -3.29 -11.34 3.95
CA VAL A 150 -3.50 -10.15 3.10
C VAL A 150 -4.75 -10.34 2.25
N THR A 151 -5.68 -9.39 2.33
CA THR A 151 -6.90 -9.36 1.51
C THR A 151 -6.73 -8.40 0.35
N PHE A 152 -6.97 -8.86 -0.88
CA PHE A 152 -6.95 -8.02 -2.09
C PHE A 152 -8.37 -7.81 -2.63
N PRO A 153 -9.01 -6.65 -2.38
CA PRO A 153 -10.43 -6.45 -2.68
C PRO A 153 -10.81 -6.60 -4.15
N GLY A 154 -9.88 -6.42 -5.08
CA GLY A 154 -10.15 -6.59 -6.51
C GLY A 154 -9.80 -7.95 -7.09
N LEU A 155 -9.30 -8.86 -6.27
CA LEU A 155 -9.15 -10.24 -6.66
C LEU A 155 -10.47 -10.99 -6.35
N PRO A 156 -10.86 -11.95 -7.20
CA PRO A 156 -12.11 -12.69 -7.00
C PRO A 156 -12.08 -13.47 -5.69
N GLU A 157 -13.16 -13.36 -4.92
CA GLU A 157 -13.33 -14.12 -3.68
C GLU A 157 -13.43 -15.62 -3.95
N THR A 158 -14.00 -16.03 -5.08
CA THR A 158 -14.04 -17.42 -5.51
C THR A 158 -13.28 -17.65 -6.81
N LYS A 159 -12.43 -18.68 -6.84
CA LYS A 159 -11.68 -19.09 -8.04
C LYS A 159 -11.98 -20.54 -8.38
N LYS A 160 -12.30 -20.77 -9.65
CA LYS A 160 -12.39 -22.13 -10.21
C LYS A 160 -11.02 -22.53 -10.72
N VAL A 161 -10.43 -23.56 -10.14
CA VAL A 161 -9.15 -24.14 -10.57
C VAL A 161 -9.37 -25.51 -11.17
N ASN A 162 -8.62 -25.83 -12.23
CA ASN A 162 -8.60 -27.18 -12.78
C ASN A 162 -7.72 -28.05 -11.89
N VAL A 163 -8.23 -29.21 -11.46
CA VAL A 163 -7.45 -30.15 -10.67
C VAL A 163 -6.89 -31.26 -11.56
N PRO A 164 -5.56 -31.43 -11.62
CA PRO A 164 -4.97 -32.52 -12.37
C PRO A 164 -5.41 -33.87 -11.83
N ILE A 165 -6.11 -34.63 -12.66
CA ILE A 165 -6.36 -36.05 -12.40
C ILE A 165 -5.07 -36.79 -12.71
N VAL A 166 -4.36 -37.20 -11.65
CA VAL A 166 -3.20 -38.08 -11.74
C VAL A 166 -3.71 -39.52 -11.75
N THR A 167 -3.43 -40.25 -12.83
CA THR A 167 -3.69 -41.68 -12.94
C THR A 167 -2.37 -42.46 -12.94
N PRO A 168 -2.38 -43.78 -12.74
CA PRO A 168 -1.19 -44.62 -12.94
C PRO A 168 -0.55 -44.49 -14.33
N LEU A 169 -1.28 -43.98 -15.33
CA LEU A 169 -0.84 -43.78 -16.71
C LEU A 169 -0.40 -42.32 -17.01
N GLY A 170 -0.47 -41.41 -16.04
CA GLY A 170 -0.11 -40.00 -16.19
C GLY A 170 -1.27 -39.01 -15.92
N ILE A 171 -1.01 -37.73 -16.20
CA ILE A 171 -1.96 -36.62 -16.01
C ILE A 171 -2.93 -36.56 -17.21
N ILE A 172 -4.24 -36.58 -16.96
CA ILE A 172 -5.27 -36.41 -18.01
C ILE A 172 -5.58 -34.90 -18.17
N PRO A 173 -5.28 -34.26 -19.31
CA PRO A 173 -5.42 -32.80 -19.44
C PRO A 173 -6.86 -32.33 -19.75
N PHE A 174 -7.73 -33.18 -20.28
CA PHE A 174 -8.99 -32.74 -20.91
C PHE A 174 -10.27 -32.94 -20.08
N ALA A 175 -10.19 -33.54 -18.89
CA ALA A 175 -11.35 -33.84 -18.05
C ALA A 175 -11.11 -33.43 -16.58
N GLN A 176 -10.62 -32.21 -16.35
CA GLN A 176 -10.28 -31.78 -15.01
C GLN A 176 -11.51 -31.19 -14.30
N PRO A 177 -11.96 -31.78 -13.17
CA PRO A 177 -13.01 -31.18 -12.39
C PRO A 177 -12.55 -29.79 -11.93
N LYS A 178 -13.45 -28.82 -12.02
CA LYS A 178 -13.22 -27.47 -11.51
C LYS A 178 -13.59 -27.47 -10.04
N ILE A 179 -12.61 -27.29 -9.16
CA ILE A 179 -12.88 -27.03 -7.74
C ILE A 179 -13.02 -25.52 -7.57
N GLU A 180 -14.07 -25.12 -6.86
CA GLU A 180 -14.26 -23.74 -6.43
C GLU A 180 -13.56 -23.52 -5.10
N ILE A 181 -12.52 -22.69 -5.12
CA ILE A 181 -11.80 -22.24 -3.93
C ILE A 181 -12.46 -20.96 -3.45
N LYS A 182 -12.93 -20.97 -2.20
CA LYS A 182 -13.48 -19.79 -1.52
C LYS A 182 -12.37 -18.98 -0.85
N ASN A 183 -12.61 -17.68 -0.65
CA ASN A 183 -11.64 -16.72 -0.10
C ASN A 183 -10.31 -16.66 -0.88
N ALA A 184 -10.34 -16.86 -2.19
CA ALA A 184 -9.13 -16.85 -3.02
C ALA A 184 -8.41 -15.49 -3.04
N ASN A 185 -9.11 -14.42 -2.66
CA ASN A 185 -8.57 -13.07 -2.50
C ASN A 185 -7.89 -12.82 -1.14
N LYS A 186 -7.89 -13.79 -0.22
CA LYS A 186 -7.20 -13.73 1.08
C LYS A 186 -6.02 -14.69 1.06
N ILE A 187 -4.81 -14.17 1.21
CA ILE A 187 -3.58 -14.97 1.16
C ILE A 187 -2.85 -14.88 2.49
N THR A 188 -2.65 -16.04 3.12
CA THR A 188 -1.83 -16.14 4.33
C THR A 188 -0.38 -16.43 3.97
N VAL A 189 0.53 -15.60 4.48
CA VAL A 189 1.97 -15.68 4.26
C VAL A 189 2.74 -15.69 5.57
N GLN A 190 3.88 -16.38 5.56
CA GLN A 190 4.89 -16.23 6.61
C GLN A 190 5.57 -14.85 6.50
N PRO A 191 6.06 -14.28 7.62
CA PRO A 191 6.90 -13.08 7.58
C PRO A 191 8.03 -13.24 6.54
N PRO A 192 8.41 -12.17 5.83
CA PRO A 192 9.51 -12.24 4.87
C PRO A 192 10.83 -12.54 5.58
N THR A 193 11.60 -13.48 5.04
CA THR A 193 12.97 -13.74 5.47
C THR A 193 13.91 -12.59 5.08
N ALA A 194 15.10 -12.53 5.68
CA ALA A 194 16.10 -11.51 5.33
C ALA A 194 16.50 -11.52 3.85
N GLU A 195 16.49 -12.70 3.21
CA GLU A 195 16.77 -12.84 1.78
C GLU A 195 15.59 -12.38 0.93
N GLU A 196 14.38 -12.79 1.31
CA GLU A 196 13.14 -12.35 0.64
C GLU A 196 13.00 -10.83 0.66
N LEU A 197 13.37 -10.16 1.76
CA LEU A 197 13.33 -8.70 1.84
C LEU A 197 14.11 -8.06 0.69
N LYS A 198 15.31 -8.55 0.34
CA LYS A 198 16.10 -8.02 -0.78
C LYS A 198 15.39 -8.11 -2.14
N ASN A 199 14.47 -9.06 -2.29
CA ASN A 199 13.73 -9.28 -3.52
C ASN A 199 12.49 -8.38 -3.61
N TYR A 200 11.76 -8.24 -2.51
CA TYR A 200 10.51 -7.47 -2.48
C TYR A 200 10.77 -5.96 -2.31
N THR A 201 11.66 -5.58 -1.39
CA THR A 201 11.87 -4.17 -1.03
C THR A 201 13.29 -3.91 -0.52
N HIS A 202 13.99 -2.91 -1.05
CA HIS A 202 15.14 -2.35 -0.33
C HIS A 202 14.64 -1.81 1.01
N LYS A 203 15.32 -2.13 2.13
CA LYS A 203 14.92 -1.70 3.49
C LYS A 203 14.42 -0.26 3.45
N GLY A 204 13.11 -0.06 3.60
CA GLY A 204 12.53 1.26 3.76
C GLY A 204 13.23 1.99 4.92
N LEU A 205 13.17 3.33 4.94
CA LEU A 205 13.85 4.15 5.94
C LEU A 205 13.57 3.70 7.39
N ASN A 206 12.46 2.99 7.63
CA ASN A 206 11.99 2.57 8.94
C ASN A 206 12.19 1.08 9.29
N ASN A 207 12.91 0.28 8.49
CA ASN A 207 12.97 -1.20 8.63
C ASN A 207 11.59 -1.90 8.59
N SER A 208 10.62 -1.22 8.00
CA SER A 208 9.23 -1.67 7.85
C SER A 208 9.13 -2.87 6.90
N THR A 209 8.26 -3.85 7.20
CA THR A 209 8.13 -5.08 6.38
C THR A 209 6.76 -5.26 5.74
N TRP A 210 5.79 -4.35 5.98
CA TRP A 210 4.45 -4.47 5.40
C TRP A 210 4.44 -4.50 3.87
N VAL A 211 5.32 -3.72 3.20
CA VAL A 211 5.42 -3.71 1.74
C VAL A 211 5.81 -5.11 1.22
N ALA A 212 6.79 -5.73 1.88
CA ALA A 212 7.23 -7.09 1.56
C ALA A 212 6.12 -8.13 1.82
N ILE A 213 5.35 -7.96 2.90
CA ILE A 213 4.20 -8.83 3.21
C ILE A 213 3.14 -8.74 2.10
N VAL A 214 2.79 -7.53 1.66
CA VAL A 214 1.81 -7.31 0.57
C VAL A 214 2.32 -7.90 -0.75
N ASP A 215 3.57 -7.62 -1.14
CA ASP A 215 4.12 -8.13 -2.40
C ASP A 215 4.27 -9.66 -2.39
N LYS A 216 4.73 -10.24 -1.27
CA LYS A 216 4.81 -11.69 -1.06
C LYS A 216 3.44 -12.36 -1.17
N ALA A 217 2.43 -11.79 -0.53
CA ALA A 217 1.07 -12.31 -0.58
C ALA A 217 0.46 -12.22 -1.98
N TYR A 218 0.69 -11.11 -2.69
CA TYR A 218 0.24 -10.95 -4.07
C TYR A 218 0.94 -11.94 -5.00
N ASN A 219 2.25 -12.15 -4.84
CA ASN A 219 2.96 -13.17 -5.61
C ASN A 219 2.44 -14.57 -5.34
N GLN A 220 2.15 -14.93 -4.09
CA GLN A 220 1.56 -16.23 -3.76
C GLN A 220 0.14 -16.39 -4.33
N TYR A 221 -0.66 -15.31 -4.38
CA TYR A 221 -1.91 -15.32 -5.17
C TYR A 221 -1.64 -15.65 -6.64
N CYS A 222 -0.67 -14.98 -7.28
CA CYS A 222 -0.34 -15.21 -8.68
C CYS A 222 0.18 -16.63 -8.94
N GLN A 223 0.93 -17.22 -8.01
CA GLN A 223 1.36 -18.62 -8.06
C GLN A 223 0.15 -19.56 -8.06
N ASN A 224 -0.77 -19.34 -7.12
CA ASN A 224 -1.92 -20.21 -6.93
C ASN A 224 -2.96 -20.08 -8.05
N TYR A 225 -3.19 -18.86 -8.56
CA TYR A 225 -4.37 -18.53 -9.37
C TYR A 225 -4.07 -17.71 -10.63
N GLY A 226 -2.83 -17.26 -10.82
CA GLY A 226 -2.42 -16.45 -11.95
C GLY A 226 -2.32 -17.26 -13.24
N VAL A 227 -2.59 -16.61 -14.37
CA VAL A 227 -2.55 -17.26 -15.68
C VAL A 227 -1.11 -17.66 -16.06
N LYS A 228 -0.12 -16.80 -15.80
CA LYS A 228 1.28 -17.07 -16.16
C LYS A 228 1.80 -18.35 -15.50
N ALA A 229 1.61 -18.49 -14.19
CA ALA A 229 2.02 -19.64 -13.41
C ALA A 229 1.30 -20.95 -13.80
N ASN A 230 0.02 -20.87 -14.18
CA ASN A 230 -0.80 -22.05 -14.46
C ASN A 230 -0.75 -22.51 -15.93
N TYR A 231 -0.43 -21.62 -16.88
CA TYR A 231 -0.49 -21.92 -18.31
C TYR A 231 0.86 -21.95 -19.01
N ILE A 232 1.94 -21.54 -18.34
CA ILE A 232 3.31 -21.61 -18.87
C ILE A 232 4.14 -22.49 -17.92
N PRO A 233 4.22 -23.82 -18.16
CA PRO A 233 4.88 -24.77 -17.26
C PRO A 233 6.36 -24.45 -16.97
N SER A 234 7.04 -23.74 -17.88
CA SER A 234 8.43 -23.31 -17.74
C SER A 234 8.59 -21.96 -17.02
N TYR A 235 7.49 -21.28 -16.67
CA TYR A 235 7.56 -19.99 -16.00
C TYR A 235 7.90 -20.19 -14.53
N PRO A 236 8.97 -19.57 -14.01
CA PRO A 236 9.38 -19.77 -12.63
C PRO A 236 8.28 -19.29 -11.68
N GLN A 237 7.81 -20.16 -10.79
CA GLN A 237 6.69 -19.88 -9.90
C GLN A 237 7.01 -18.70 -8.99
N GLU A 238 8.25 -18.56 -8.54
CA GLU A 238 8.73 -17.43 -7.73
C GLU A 238 8.59 -16.07 -8.42
N LYS A 239 8.35 -16.04 -9.74
CA LYS A 239 8.15 -14.85 -10.57
C LYS A 239 6.69 -14.63 -10.99
N ALA A 240 5.72 -15.35 -10.43
CA ALA A 240 4.33 -15.36 -10.94
C ALA A 240 3.67 -13.97 -11.03
N SER A 241 4.02 -13.02 -10.15
CA SER A 241 3.54 -11.63 -10.19
C SER A 241 4.40 -10.67 -11.02
N ASP A 242 5.49 -11.13 -11.63
CA ASP A 242 6.41 -10.30 -12.40
C ASP A 242 5.73 -9.76 -13.67
N TYR A 243 5.97 -8.49 -13.98
CA TYR A 243 5.47 -7.79 -15.17
C TYR A 243 3.94 -7.76 -15.26
N GLY A 244 3.32 -6.83 -14.53
CA GLY A 244 1.89 -6.54 -14.64
C GLY A 244 1.64 -5.18 -15.28
N MET A 245 0.36 -4.92 -15.46
CA MET A 245 -0.12 -3.68 -16.05
C MET A 245 -0.57 -2.69 -14.97
N PRO A 246 -0.49 -1.37 -15.19
CA PRO A 246 -0.78 -0.37 -14.16
C PRO A 246 -2.18 -0.51 -13.54
N TRP A 247 -3.18 -0.91 -14.31
CA TRP A 247 -4.54 -1.10 -13.80
C TRP A 247 -4.69 -2.32 -12.90
N GLU A 248 -3.88 -3.37 -13.08
CA GLU A 248 -3.98 -4.59 -12.28
C GLU A 248 -3.64 -4.30 -10.82
N GLY A 249 -2.62 -3.48 -10.58
CA GLY A 249 -2.24 -3.05 -9.24
C GLY A 249 -3.34 -2.21 -8.57
N VAL A 250 -3.90 -1.25 -9.30
CA VAL A 250 -5.01 -0.41 -8.81
C VAL A 250 -6.23 -1.27 -8.48
N GLN A 251 -6.62 -2.16 -9.39
CA GLN A 251 -7.77 -3.05 -9.23
C GLN A 251 -7.56 -3.98 -8.04
N ALA A 252 -6.44 -4.71 -7.99
CA ALA A 252 -6.15 -5.67 -6.93
C ALA A 252 -6.24 -5.06 -5.53
N LEU A 253 -5.66 -3.86 -5.34
CA LEU A 253 -5.58 -3.20 -4.04
C LEU A 253 -6.90 -2.53 -3.61
N THR A 254 -7.71 -2.04 -4.55
CA THR A 254 -8.88 -1.20 -4.23
C THR A 254 -10.22 -1.88 -4.45
N GLY A 255 -10.25 -2.92 -5.30
CA GLY A 255 -11.48 -3.54 -5.79
C GLY A 255 -12.30 -2.66 -6.72
N ASN A 256 -11.75 -1.54 -7.17
CA ASN A 256 -12.42 -0.60 -8.05
C ASN A 256 -11.95 -0.78 -9.50
N LYS A 257 -12.85 -0.52 -10.45
CA LYS A 257 -12.55 -0.43 -11.88
C LYS A 257 -11.63 0.75 -12.16
N THR A 258 -11.01 0.77 -13.33
CA THR A 258 -10.10 1.82 -13.77
C THR A 258 -10.54 2.47 -15.07
N GLU A 259 -10.25 3.76 -15.20
CA GLU A 259 -10.27 4.50 -16.46
C GLU A 259 -8.85 4.69 -16.98
N HIS A 260 -8.72 4.72 -18.31
CA HIS A 260 -7.44 4.73 -19.00
C HIS A 260 -7.39 5.91 -19.95
N TYR A 261 -6.29 6.65 -19.89
CA TYR A 261 -6.05 7.81 -20.73
C TYR A 261 -4.69 7.65 -21.38
N MET A 262 -4.67 7.60 -22.71
CA MET A 262 -3.41 7.70 -23.45
C MET A 262 -2.94 9.14 -23.38
N VAL A 263 -1.72 9.34 -22.87
CA VAL A 263 -1.12 10.66 -22.62
C VAL A 263 -1.04 11.46 -23.92
N ASP A 264 -0.64 10.83 -25.04
CA ASP A 264 -0.52 11.51 -26.35
C ASP A 264 -1.86 11.92 -26.97
N LEU A 265 -2.95 11.28 -26.55
CA LEU A 265 -4.28 11.53 -27.12
C LEU A 265 -5.16 12.40 -26.22
N THR A 266 -4.66 12.76 -25.03
CA THR A 266 -5.41 13.51 -24.03
C THR A 266 -4.84 14.90 -23.91
N ARG A 267 -5.68 15.93 -24.12
CA ARG A 267 -5.26 17.33 -23.92
C ARG A 267 -4.78 17.54 -22.48
N ASP A 268 -3.64 18.22 -22.30
CA ASP A 268 -3.04 18.51 -21.00
C ASP A 268 -4.04 19.04 -19.96
N SER A 269 -4.89 20.00 -20.34
CA SER A 269 -5.88 20.58 -19.43
C SER A 269 -6.92 19.55 -18.95
N LYS A 270 -7.37 18.66 -19.84
CA LYS A 270 -8.28 17.58 -19.49
C LYS A 270 -7.59 16.58 -18.56
N MET A 271 -6.34 16.22 -18.86
CA MET A 271 -5.58 15.29 -18.04
C MET A 271 -5.33 15.84 -16.62
N LEU A 272 -4.85 17.08 -16.51
CA LEU A 272 -4.63 17.77 -15.23
C LEU A 272 -5.92 17.86 -14.41
N ASN A 273 -7.06 18.18 -15.04
CA ASN A 273 -8.36 18.23 -14.37
C ASN A 273 -8.81 16.84 -13.89
N ASN A 274 -8.68 15.80 -14.72
CA ASN A 274 -9.04 14.44 -14.35
C ASN A 274 -8.19 13.93 -13.17
N ILE A 275 -6.88 14.21 -13.17
CA ILE A 275 -6.00 13.90 -12.04
C ILE A 275 -6.46 14.66 -10.80
N LYS A 276 -6.71 15.97 -10.93
CA LYS A 276 -7.13 16.81 -9.79
C LYS A 276 -8.42 16.28 -9.17
N GLU A 277 -9.44 16.03 -9.98
CA GLU A 277 -10.71 15.48 -9.53
C GLU A 277 -10.52 14.13 -8.81
N ALA A 278 -9.70 13.25 -9.37
CA ALA A 278 -9.41 11.96 -8.75
C ALA A 278 -8.75 12.10 -7.38
N LEU A 279 -7.70 12.93 -7.26
CA LEU A 279 -6.99 13.11 -5.99
C LEU A 279 -7.85 13.86 -4.96
N ASP A 280 -8.67 14.83 -5.37
CA ASP A 280 -9.63 15.52 -4.50
C ASP A 280 -10.65 14.51 -3.92
N ASP A 281 -11.10 13.55 -4.74
CA ASP A 281 -11.97 12.43 -4.36
C ASP A 281 -11.26 11.30 -3.59
N LYS A 282 -9.97 11.47 -3.24
CA LYS A 282 -9.13 10.44 -2.61
C LYS A 282 -8.98 9.17 -3.43
N ARG A 283 -9.22 9.22 -4.75
CA ARG A 283 -8.96 8.13 -5.69
C ARG A 283 -7.47 8.08 -6.02
N ILE A 284 -6.97 6.88 -6.33
CA ILE A 284 -5.56 6.69 -6.68
C ILE A 284 -5.37 6.83 -8.19
N VAL A 285 -4.22 7.36 -8.55
CA VAL A 285 -3.83 7.63 -9.93
C VAL A 285 -2.41 7.08 -10.11
N VAL A 286 -2.18 6.34 -11.19
CA VAL A 286 -0.86 5.84 -11.58
C VAL A 286 -0.58 6.20 -13.04
N ALA A 287 0.69 6.31 -13.40
CA ALA A 287 1.10 6.53 -14.79
C ALA A 287 2.23 5.57 -15.18
N CYS A 288 2.32 5.25 -16.47
CA CYS A 288 3.28 4.30 -16.98
C CYS A 288 4.10 4.85 -18.15
N THR A 289 5.36 4.41 -18.22
CA THR A 289 6.35 4.80 -19.24
C THR A 289 6.52 3.77 -20.36
N ILE A 290 5.55 2.87 -20.58
CA ILE A 290 5.61 1.81 -21.60
C ILE A 290 5.95 2.40 -22.96
N GLY A 291 7.09 2.03 -23.55
CA GLY A 291 7.48 2.49 -24.88
C GLY A 291 8.02 3.93 -24.95
N LYS A 292 8.10 4.64 -23.82
CA LYS A 292 8.58 6.03 -23.76
C LYS A 292 9.64 6.31 -22.68
N GLY A 293 9.93 5.37 -21.79
CA GLY A 293 10.99 5.56 -20.81
C GLY A 293 12.33 5.81 -21.51
N ASP A 294 13.00 6.90 -21.14
CA ASP A 294 14.32 7.22 -21.65
C ASP A 294 15.40 6.61 -20.76
N THR A 295 15.93 5.47 -21.21
CA THR A 295 16.97 4.73 -20.50
C THR A 295 18.37 5.24 -20.78
N LYS A 296 18.54 6.16 -21.76
CA LYS A 296 19.83 6.72 -22.19
C LYS A 296 19.72 8.25 -22.41
N PRO A 297 19.26 9.01 -21.40
CA PRO A 297 19.04 10.44 -21.56
C PRO A 297 20.38 11.18 -21.67
N GLU A 298 20.32 12.44 -22.11
CA GLU A 298 21.51 13.29 -22.20
C GLU A 298 22.04 13.67 -20.81
N LYS A 299 23.27 14.21 -20.76
CA LYS A 299 23.88 14.67 -19.51
C LYS A 299 22.97 15.67 -18.80
N GLY A 300 22.69 15.43 -17.51
CA GLY A 300 21.82 16.26 -16.67
C GLY A 300 20.33 15.99 -16.85
N GLU A 301 19.94 15.19 -17.84
CA GLU A 301 18.54 14.81 -18.02
C GLU A 301 18.13 13.65 -17.09
N LEU A 302 16.82 13.58 -16.87
CA LEU A 302 16.17 12.55 -16.08
C LEU A 302 16.20 11.22 -16.84
N ARG A 303 16.64 10.15 -16.18
CA ARG A 303 16.44 8.78 -16.65
C ARG A 303 15.09 8.28 -16.16
N MET A 304 14.27 7.83 -17.11
CA MET A 304 13.02 7.16 -16.81
C MET A 304 13.10 5.71 -17.25
N SER A 305 12.91 4.78 -16.31
CA SER A 305 12.82 3.36 -16.63
C SER A 305 11.70 3.15 -17.65
N ASN A 306 11.96 2.34 -18.69
CA ASN A 306 10.95 1.96 -19.67
C ASN A 306 10.02 0.88 -19.09
N ALA A 307 8.74 0.89 -19.48
CA ALA A 307 7.72 -0.03 -18.98
C ALA A 307 7.65 -0.08 -17.45
N HIS A 308 7.67 1.10 -16.83
CA HIS A 308 7.69 1.28 -15.39
C HIS A 308 6.48 2.08 -14.91
N VAL A 309 5.94 1.75 -13.75
CA VAL A 309 4.71 2.37 -13.22
C VAL A 309 5.04 3.25 -12.03
N PHE A 310 4.51 4.47 -12.04
CA PHE A 310 4.68 5.50 -11.03
C PHE A 310 3.35 5.78 -10.35
N GLY A 311 3.38 6.07 -9.05
CA GLY A 311 2.22 6.64 -8.38
C GLY A 311 2.13 8.14 -8.64
N ILE A 312 0.94 8.69 -8.88
CA ILE A 312 0.74 10.15 -8.94
C ILE A 312 0.34 10.64 -7.56
N MET A 313 1.16 11.55 -7.02
CA MET A 313 1.02 12.05 -5.65
C MET A 313 0.25 13.37 -5.60
N GLY A 314 0.38 14.21 -6.63
CA GLY A 314 -0.20 15.54 -6.64
C GLY A 314 -0.25 16.16 -8.04
N VAL A 315 -1.04 17.22 -8.17
CA VAL A 315 -1.15 18.01 -9.40
C VAL A 315 -1.34 19.48 -9.05
N ASP A 316 -0.66 20.34 -9.80
CA ASP A 316 -0.85 21.79 -9.77
C ASP A 316 -1.35 22.22 -11.15
N THR A 317 -2.66 22.46 -11.25
CA THR A 317 -3.30 22.83 -12.52
C THR A 317 -2.93 24.23 -12.98
N LYS A 318 -2.50 25.12 -12.08
CA LYS A 318 -2.08 26.49 -12.39
C LYS A 318 -0.69 26.49 -13.01
N ASN A 319 0.26 25.81 -12.37
CA ASN A 319 1.64 25.70 -12.84
C ASN A 319 1.82 24.58 -13.88
N LYS A 320 0.77 23.79 -14.15
CA LYS A 320 0.76 22.65 -15.07
C LYS A 320 1.85 21.63 -14.73
N THR A 321 1.94 21.27 -13.46
CA THR A 321 2.88 20.27 -12.98
C THR A 321 2.18 19.09 -12.34
N ILE A 322 2.81 17.92 -12.43
CA ILE A 322 2.39 16.68 -11.80
C ILE A 322 3.51 16.20 -10.89
N THR A 323 3.17 15.84 -9.66
CA THR A 323 4.10 15.17 -8.75
C THR A 323 3.91 13.67 -8.88
N VAL A 324 4.97 12.97 -9.31
CA VAL A 324 5.01 11.51 -9.43
C VAL A 324 5.97 10.92 -8.42
N ARG A 325 5.80 9.63 -8.11
CA ARG A 325 6.74 8.87 -7.30
C ARG A 325 7.12 7.57 -7.98
N ASP A 326 8.42 7.38 -8.16
CA ASP A 326 9.03 6.12 -8.59
C ASP A 326 8.99 5.10 -7.44
N PRO A 327 8.39 3.91 -7.60
CA PRO A 327 8.37 2.89 -6.57
C PRO A 327 9.76 2.33 -6.22
N TYR A 328 10.81 2.58 -7.02
CA TYR A 328 12.19 2.30 -6.61
C TYR A 328 12.66 3.16 -5.44
N GLY A 329 11.95 4.25 -5.13
CA GLY A 329 12.31 5.16 -4.04
C GLY A 329 13.56 5.98 -4.35
N GLN A 330 13.91 6.14 -5.63
CA GLN A 330 15.07 6.92 -6.06
C GLN A 330 14.76 7.65 -7.36
N VAL A 331 15.47 8.75 -7.58
CA VAL A 331 15.41 9.49 -8.84
C VAL A 331 16.75 9.34 -9.55
N GLN A 332 16.73 9.04 -10.85
CA GLN A 332 17.96 8.77 -11.60
C GLN A 332 18.22 9.87 -12.63
N TYR A 333 19.47 10.35 -12.68
CA TYR A 333 19.92 11.32 -13.67
C TYR A 333 21.20 10.84 -14.36
N MET A 334 21.44 11.29 -15.58
CA MET A 334 22.71 11.00 -16.27
C MET A 334 23.79 12.00 -15.85
N GLY A 335 24.83 11.52 -15.18
CA GLY A 335 25.98 12.32 -14.77
C GLY A 335 27.00 12.55 -15.88
N ASP A 336 28.01 13.36 -15.55
CA ASP A 336 29.07 13.85 -16.44
C ASP A 336 29.83 12.77 -17.23
N ASN A 337 29.94 11.57 -16.67
CA ASN A 337 30.65 10.44 -17.27
C ASN A 337 29.72 9.39 -17.90
N LYS A 338 28.49 9.79 -18.29
CA LYS A 338 27.42 8.87 -18.70
C LYS A 338 27.13 7.78 -17.65
N LYS A 339 27.43 8.09 -16.38
CA LYS A 339 27.12 7.23 -15.23
C LYS A 339 25.81 7.70 -14.64
N LEU A 340 24.96 6.75 -14.29
CA LEU A 340 23.72 7.05 -13.58
C LEU A 340 24.04 7.51 -12.17
N ILE A 341 23.40 8.61 -11.79
CA ILE A 341 23.39 9.14 -10.43
C ILE A 341 22.04 8.75 -9.82
N ASP A 342 22.10 7.89 -8.81
CA ASP A 342 20.93 7.48 -8.03
C ASP A 342 20.75 8.43 -6.85
N ASP A 343 19.83 9.39 -7.00
CA ASP A 343 19.47 10.34 -5.96
C ASP A 343 18.34 9.75 -5.09
N ARG A 344 18.76 9.02 -4.04
CA ARG A 344 17.85 8.48 -3.02
C ARG A 344 17.37 9.53 -2.02
N SER A 345 17.98 10.71 -1.97
CA SER A 345 17.58 11.77 -1.03
C SER A 345 16.18 12.33 -1.33
N LYS A 346 15.66 12.06 -2.53
CA LYS A 346 14.34 12.48 -3.00
C LYS A 346 13.25 11.43 -2.78
N ASP A 347 13.57 10.25 -2.25
CA ASP A 347 12.60 9.16 -2.00
C ASP A 347 11.72 8.79 -3.22
N GLY A 348 12.26 8.99 -4.43
CA GLY A 348 11.57 8.74 -5.70
C GLY A 348 10.60 9.82 -6.15
N PHE A 349 10.47 10.94 -5.44
CA PHE A 349 9.57 12.03 -5.80
C PHE A 349 10.13 12.92 -6.91
N LEU A 350 9.25 13.25 -7.86
CA LEU A 350 9.55 14.05 -9.04
C LEU A 350 8.40 15.03 -9.31
N VAL A 351 8.71 16.31 -9.48
CA VAL A 351 7.75 17.30 -10.00
C VAL A 351 8.07 17.52 -11.47
N LEU A 352 7.11 17.22 -12.34
CA LEU A 352 7.25 17.28 -13.79
C LEU A 352 6.31 18.32 -14.38
N GLY A 353 6.82 19.16 -15.26
CA GLY A 353 5.97 19.91 -16.19
C GLY A 353 5.31 18.97 -17.20
N MET A 354 4.21 19.43 -17.80
CA MET A 354 3.47 18.65 -18.80
C MET A 354 4.31 18.25 -20.02
N ASP A 355 5.28 19.08 -20.42
CA ASP A 355 6.24 18.76 -21.48
C ASP A 355 7.03 17.48 -21.17
N LYS A 356 7.57 17.38 -19.95
CA LYS A 356 8.31 16.19 -19.49
C LYS A 356 7.38 15.02 -19.23
N PHE A 357 6.20 15.25 -18.69
CA PHE A 357 5.22 14.20 -18.48
C PHE A 357 4.83 13.54 -19.81
N ASN A 358 4.51 14.34 -20.83
CA ASN A 358 4.17 13.86 -22.18
C ASN A 358 5.36 13.18 -22.88
N LYS A 359 6.59 13.65 -22.64
CA LYS A 359 7.82 13.00 -23.14
C LYS A 359 7.97 11.58 -22.61
N TYR A 360 7.74 11.35 -21.32
CA TYR A 360 8.12 10.09 -20.67
C TYR A 360 6.97 9.09 -20.44
N PHE A 361 5.72 9.56 -20.36
CA PHE A 361 4.57 8.72 -20.03
C PHE A 361 3.68 8.45 -21.24
N THR A 362 3.16 7.23 -21.34
CA THR A 362 2.19 6.82 -22.37
C THR A 362 0.79 6.68 -21.83
N ASP A 363 0.65 6.18 -20.61
CA ASP A 363 -0.63 5.81 -20.05
C ASP A 363 -0.81 6.44 -18.67
N LEU A 364 -2.02 6.93 -18.43
CA LEU A 364 -2.51 7.35 -17.13
C LEU A 364 -3.70 6.46 -16.79
N VAL A 365 -3.67 5.87 -15.60
CA VAL A 365 -4.74 5.03 -15.07
C VAL A 365 -5.30 5.68 -13.82
N ILE A 366 -6.62 5.88 -13.83
CA ILE A 366 -7.35 6.51 -12.74
C ILE A 366 -8.32 5.47 -12.15
N GLU A 367 -8.26 5.28 -10.84
CA GLU A 367 -9.26 4.51 -10.11
C GLU A 367 -10.65 5.16 -10.27
N THR A 368 -11.68 4.36 -10.54
CA THR A 368 -13.09 4.81 -10.58
C THR A 368 -13.78 4.59 -9.22
N LYS A 369 -15.00 5.11 -9.07
CA LYS A 369 -15.84 4.83 -7.89
C LYS A 369 -16.59 3.49 -8.00
N ASN A 370 -16.53 2.81 -9.15
CA ASN A 370 -17.27 1.58 -9.42
C ASN A 370 -16.46 0.35 -8.97
N LYS A 371 -17.12 -0.58 -8.28
CA LYS A 371 -16.52 -1.87 -7.90
C LYS A 371 -16.38 -2.81 -9.12
N LEU A 372 -15.38 -3.70 -9.06
CA LEU A 372 -15.10 -4.71 -10.08
C LEU A 372 -16.25 -5.71 -10.26
#